data_AF-A0A969IZY1-F1
#
_entry.id   AF-A0A969IZY1-F1
#
_cell.length_a   1.000
_cell.length_b   1.000
_cell.length_c   1.000
_cell.angle_alpha   90.00
_cell.angle_beta   90.00
_cell.angle_gamma   90.00
#
_symmetry.space_group_name_H-M   'P 1'
#
loop_
_entity.id
_entity.type
_entity.pdbx_description
1 polymer ?
#
loop_
_entity_poly.entity_id
_entity_poly.type
_entity_poly.pdbx_seq_one_letter_code
_entity_poly.pdbx_strand_id
1 'polypeptide(L)'
;MLHLIYIFAFTILAFLAVGNLIRNLMTLGMESQRSYGTQGRHSHLPLSQQSRMHSVSHPELLDENGNVVSEPFLVMRSMTVDDARERLDALYKASPGYSDEAHDTQG
;
A
#
# COMPACT_ATOMS: atom_id res chain seq x y z
N MET A 1 38.90 -9.97 -36.18
CA MET A 1 39.24 -8.60 -35.70
C MET A 1 38.04 -7.83 -35.12
N LEU A 2 36.80 -7.97 -35.61
CA LEU A 2 35.60 -7.32 -35.00
C LEU A 2 35.20 -7.86 -33.62
N HIS A 3 35.70 -9.04 -33.24
CA HIS A 3 35.36 -9.69 -31.97
C HIS A 3 35.74 -8.85 -30.73
N LEU A 4 36.84 -8.10 -30.79
CA LEU A 4 37.24 -7.16 -29.73
C LEU A 4 36.17 -6.09 -29.48
N ILE A 5 35.54 -5.57 -30.54
CA ILE A 5 34.48 -4.56 -30.43
C ILE A 5 33.22 -5.19 -29.82
N TYR A 6 32.88 -6.43 -30.16
CA TYR A 6 31.74 -7.12 -29.56
C TYR A 6 31.93 -7.41 -28.08
N ILE A 7 33.13 -7.84 -27.67
CA ILE A 7 33.45 -8.04 -26.26
C ILE A 7 33.33 -6.71 -25.52
N PHE A 8 33.85 -5.62 -26.09
CA PHE A 8 33.77 -4.29 -25.46
C PHE A 8 32.33 -3.74 -25.37
N ALA A 9 31.51 -3.91 -26.40
CA ALA A 9 30.10 -3.52 -26.36
C ALA A 9 29.32 -4.36 -25.33
N PHE A 10 29.60 -5.67 -25.30
CA PHE A 10 28.98 -6.59 -24.36
C PHE A 10 29.34 -6.26 -22.90
N THR A 11 30.60 -5.91 -22.61
CA THR A 11 30.98 -5.51 -21.24
C THR A 11 30.23 -4.26 -20.81
N ILE A 12 30.13 -3.24 -21.66
CA ILE A 12 29.35 -2.03 -21.35
C ILE A 12 27.89 -2.38 -21.05
N LEU A 13 27.25 -3.19 -21.91
CA LEU A 13 25.87 -3.61 -21.73
C LEU A 13 25.68 -4.43 -20.44
N ALA A 14 26.62 -5.33 -20.13
CA ALA A 14 26.58 -6.15 -18.93
C ALA A 14 26.67 -5.27 -17.66
N PHE A 15 27.58 -4.29 -17.63
CA PHE A 15 27.69 -3.36 -16.51
C PHE A 15 26.42 -2.51 -16.33
N LEU A 16 25.83 -2.01 -17.42
CA LEU A 16 24.56 -1.28 -17.37
C LEU A 16 23.42 -2.15 -16.86
N ALA A 17 23.32 -3.40 -17.33
CA ALA A 17 22.28 -4.33 -16.92
C ALA A 17 22.40 -4.71 -15.44
N VAL A 18 23.62 -5.01 -14.96
CA VAL A 18 23.87 -5.31 -13.54
C VAL A 18 23.54 -4.11 -12.65
N GLY A 19 23.93 -2.89 -13.06
CA GLY A 19 23.57 -1.68 -12.32
C GLY A 19 22.06 -1.45 -12.25
N ASN A 20 21.35 -1.66 -13.36
CA ASN A 20 19.90 -1.56 -13.42
C ASN A 20 19.22 -2.64 -12.56
N LEU A 21 19.74 -3.88 -12.58
CA LEU A 21 19.25 -4.97 -11.74
C LEU A 21 19.43 -4.66 -10.25
N ILE A 22 20.60 -4.18 -9.83
CA ILE A 22 20.87 -3.81 -8.43
C ILE A 22 19.92 -2.69 -7.99
N ARG A 23 19.72 -1.66 -8.82
CA ARG A 23 18.79 -0.56 -8.52
C ARG A 23 17.35 -1.08 -8.36
N ASN A 24 16.88 -1.90 -9.28
CA ASN A 24 15.56 -2.51 -9.19
C ASN A 24 15.45 -3.42 -7.95
N LEU A 25 16.47 -4.22 -7.65
CA LEU A 25 16.48 -5.08 -6.47
C LEU A 25 16.50 -4.27 -5.17
N MET A 26 17.22 -3.16 -5.10
CA MET A 26 17.19 -2.26 -3.93
C MET A 26 15.82 -1.61 -3.77
N THR A 27 15.23 -1.09 -4.84
CA THR A 27 13.87 -0.51 -4.80
C THR A 27 12.83 -1.54 -4.38
N LEU A 28 12.79 -2.71 -5.04
CA LEU A 28 11.84 -3.78 -4.70
C LEU A 28 12.13 -4.42 -3.34
N GLY A 29 13.40 -4.55 -2.94
CA GLY A 29 13.80 -5.10 -1.65
C GLY A 29 13.37 -4.19 -0.50
N MET A 30 13.57 -2.88 -0.64
CA MET A 30 13.09 -1.89 0.33
C MET A 30 11.56 -1.85 0.39
N GLU A 31 10.89 -2.01 -0.75
CA GLU A 31 9.42 -2.11 -0.80
C GLU A 31 8.91 -3.39 -0.15
N SER A 32 9.58 -4.54 -0.31
CA SER A 32 9.21 -5.80 0.35
C SER A 32 9.33 -5.76 1.87
N GLN A 33 10.30 -5.00 2.40
CA GLN A 33 10.43 -4.75 3.85
C GLN A 33 9.40 -3.73 4.37
N ARG A 34 8.92 -2.82 3.52
CA ARG A 34 7.90 -1.80 3.87
C ARG A 34 6.48 -2.27 3.62
N SER A 35 6.26 -3.32 2.82
CA SER A 35 4.93 -3.85 2.51
C SER A 35 4.30 -4.69 3.63
N TYR A 36 4.96 -4.83 4.79
CA TYR A 36 4.32 -5.29 6.03
C TYR A 36 4.04 -4.16 7.03
N GLY A 37 4.30 -2.91 6.68
CA GLY A 37 3.96 -1.77 7.51
C GLY A 37 3.96 -0.49 6.70
N THR A 38 2.77 -0.09 6.26
CA THR A 38 2.38 1.31 5.98
C THR A 38 3.50 2.21 5.48
N GLN A 39 3.61 2.45 4.16
CA GLN A 39 3.84 3.81 3.68
C GLN A 39 3.66 3.93 2.17
N GLY A 40 2.51 4.47 1.76
CA GLY A 40 2.51 5.34 0.59
C GLY A 40 3.33 6.58 0.95
N ARG A 41 4.54 6.73 0.38
CA ARG A 41 5.20 8.04 0.36
C ARG A 41 6.14 8.21 -0.82
N HIS A 42 5.63 8.96 -1.78
CA HIS A 42 6.31 10.00 -2.53
C HIS A 42 7.57 9.60 -3.30
N SER A 43 7.31 9.36 -4.58
CA SER A 43 8.18 9.68 -5.70
C SER A 43 8.88 11.04 -5.49
N HIS A 44 10.18 11.01 -5.66
CA HIS A 44 11.15 12.09 -5.57
C HIS A 44 11.02 13.00 -6.79
N LEU A 45 10.17 14.02 -6.70
CA LEU A 45 10.21 15.16 -7.62
C LEU A 45 10.73 16.42 -6.89
N PRO A 46 11.44 17.31 -7.61
CA PRO A 46 12.33 18.30 -7.00
C PRO A 46 11.58 19.51 -6.44
N LEU A 47 12.21 20.07 -5.40
CA LEU A 47 12.07 21.40 -4.82
C LEU A 47 11.37 22.45 -5.70
N SER A 48 10.10 22.72 -5.43
CA SER A 48 9.49 24.06 -5.31
C SER A 48 7.96 23.91 -5.36
N GLN A 49 7.24 24.61 -4.48
CA GLN A 49 5.78 24.75 -4.50
C GLN A 49 4.96 23.49 -4.18
N GLN A 50 4.89 23.10 -2.90
CA GLN A 50 3.63 22.55 -2.38
C GLN A 50 3.33 23.24 -1.05
N SER A 51 2.76 24.43 -1.21
CA SER A 51 1.98 25.12 -0.20
C SER A 51 1.07 24.12 0.52
N ARG A 52 1.21 24.05 1.85
CA ARG A 52 0.09 24.02 2.80
C ARG A 52 -1.11 23.16 2.37
N MET A 53 -0.91 21.88 2.17
CA MET A 53 -1.99 20.94 2.46
C MET A 53 -1.78 20.49 3.89
N HIS A 54 -2.31 21.28 4.83
CA HIS A 54 -2.62 20.75 6.16
C HIS A 54 -3.61 19.61 5.93
N SER A 55 -3.09 18.40 5.78
CA SER A 55 -3.82 17.18 6.06
C SER A 55 -4.27 17.31 7.50
N VAL A 56 -5.52 17.74 7.70
CA VAL A 56 -6.16 17.73 9.00
C VAL A 56 -6.32 16.26 9.34
N SER A 57 -5.30 15.68 9.97
CA SER A 57 -5.37 14.36 10.59
C SER A 57 -6.45 14.49 11.66
N HIS A 58 -7.51 13.68 11.54
CA HIS A 58 -8.55 13.61 12.58
C HIS A 58 -7.87 13.53 13.96
N PRO A 59 -8.38 14.21 15.00
CA PRO A 59 -7.69 14.32 16.29
C PRO A 59 -7.38 12.97 16.95
N GLU A 60 -8.06 11.89 16.56
CA GLU A 60 -7.76 10.52 16.97
C GLU A 60 -6.47 9.94 16.39
N LEU A 61 -5.82 10.64 15.45
CA LEU A 61 -4.55 10.26 14.85
C LEU A 61 -3.38 11.03 15.45
N LEU A 62 -3.55 11.66 16.61
CA LEU A 62 -2.47 12.36 17.32
C LEU A 62 -2.14 11.62 18.62
N ASP A 63 -0.85 11.45 18.91
CA ASP A 63 -0.37 10.95 20.20
C ASP A 63 -0.51 12.04 21.29
N GLU A 64 -0.21 11.70 22.55
CA GLU A 64 -0.24 12.65 23.67
C GLU A 64 0.70 13.86 23.48
N ASN A 65 1.65 13.76 22.55
CA ASN A 65 2.63 14.77 22.21
C ASN A 65 2.25 15.56 20.93
N GLY A 66 1.10 15.27 20.31
CA GLY A 66 0.61 15.95 19.12
C GLY A 66 1.25 15.50 17.80
N ASN A 67 1.94 14.36 17.78
CA ASN A 67 2.48 13.78 16.55
C ASN A 67 1.46 12.89 15.85
N VAL A 68 1.48 12.88 14.51
CA VAL A 68 0.59 12.05 13.70
C VAL A 68 0.95 10.57 13.85
N VAL A 69 0.04 9.79 14.42
CA VAL A 69 0.12 8.35 14.61
C VAL A 69 -0.34 7.66 13.33
N SER A 70 0.53 6.84 12.73
CA SER A 70 0.27 6.09 11.49
C SER A 70 -0.25 4.68 11.72
N GLU A 71 -0.43 4.28 12.98
CA GLU A 71 -1.01 2.99 13.35
C GLU A 71 -2.52 3.13 13.57
N PRO A 72 -3.34 2.20 13.05
CA PRO A 72 -4.76 2.17 13.37
C PRO A 72 -4.90 1.79 14.85
N PHE A 73 -5.61 2.62 15.63
CA PHE A 73 -6.01 2.26 16.99
C PHE A 73 -6.91 1.01 16.95
N LEU A 74 -6.32 -0.16 17.17
CA LEU A 74 -7.05 -1.43 17.25
C LEU A 74 -7.85 -1.46 18.56
N VAL A 75 -9.08 -0.93 18.52
CA VAL A 75 -10.03 -1.04 19.63
C VAL A 75 -10.62 -2.45 19.60
N MET A 76 -10.04 -3.38 20.34
CA MET A 76 -10.64 -4.70 20.54
C MET A 76 -11.94 -4.55 21.34
N ARG A 77 -13.08 -4.57 20.65
CA ARG A 77 -14.39 -4.76 21.28
C ARG A 77 -14.59 -6.26 21.46
N SER A 78 -14.79 -6.72 22.70
CA SER A 78 -15.22 -8.10 22.95
C SER A 78 -16.65 -8.25 22.42
N MET A 79 -16.79 -8.76 21.20
CA MET A 79 -18.06 -9.17 20.62
C MET A 79 -18.09 -10.69 20.53
N THR A 80 -19.26 -11.29 20.74
CA THR A 80 -19.43 -12.71 20.52
C THR A 80 -19.42 -13.02 19.02
N VAL A 81 -19.18 -14.29 18.65
CA VAL A 81 -19.18 -14.71 17.25
C VAL A 81 -20.55 -14.47 16.60
N ASP A 82 -21.62 -14.66 17.37
CA ASP A 82 -22.99 -14.46 16.90
C ASP A 82 -23.29 -12.98 16.63
N ASP A 83 -22.86 -12.08 17.52
CA ASP A 83 -23.02 -10.62 17.31
C ASP A 83 -22.23 -10.13 16.09
N ALA A 84 -21.05 -10.69 15.86
CA ALA A 84 -20.21 -10.35 14.71
C ALA A 84 -20.89 -10.78 13.40
N ARG A 85 -21.52 -11.96 13.39
CA ARG A 85 -22.28 -12.47 12.25
C ARG A 85 -23.47 -11.58 11.93
N GLU A 86 -24.24 -11.20 12.93
CA GLU A 86 -25.40 -10.30 12.76
C GLU A 86 -24.99 -8.95 12.17
N ARG A 87 -23.90 -8.35 12.67
CA ARG A 87 -23.37 -7.08 12.13
C ARG A 87 -22.92 -7.22 10.67
N LEU A 88 -22.29 -8.33 10.32
CA LEU A 88 -21.82 -8.57 8.96
C LEU A 88 -23.03 -8.74 8.01
N ASP A 89 -24.04 -9.49 8.42
CA ASP A 89 -25.29 -9.66 7.65
C ASP A 89 -26.02 -8.32 7.47
N ALA A 90 -26.05 -7.47 8.50
CA ALA A 90 -26.63 -6.13 8.42
C ALA A 90 -25.87 -5.23 7.43
N LEU A 91 -24.53 -5.27 7.43
CA LEU A 91 -23.70 -4.53 6.47
C LEU A 91 -23.90 -5.02 5.04
N TYR A 92 -24.02 -6.35 4.85
CA TYR A 92 -24.27 -6.95 3.55
C TYR A 92 -25.62 -6.49 2.96
N LYS A 93 -26.69 -6.53 3.77
CA LYS A 93 -28.03 -6.08 3.38
C LYS A 93 -28.13 -4.57 3.15
N ALA A 94 -27.35 -3.78 3.88
CA ALA A 94 -27.31 -2.32 3.74
C ALA A 94 -26.43 -1.84 2.56
N SER A 95 -25.73 -2.74 1.88
CA SER A 95 -24.83 -2.39 0.79
C SER A 95 -25.60 -1.89 -0.44
N PRO A 96 -25.22 -0.74 -1.04
CA PRO A 96 -25.80 -0.26 -2.28
C PRO A 96 -25.42 -1.21 -3.43
N GLY A 97 -26.29 -2.18 -3.68
CA GLY A 97 -26.04 -3.32 -4.58
C GLY A 97 -26.66 -4.64 -4.10
N TYR A 98 -27.19 -4.70 -2.87
CA TYR A 98 -28.01 -5.82 -2.42
C TYR A 98 -29.39 -5.75 -3.10
N SER A 99 -29.58 -6.56 -4.14
CA SER A 99 -30.89 -6.89 -4.70
C SER A 99 -31.36 -8.20 -4.08
N ASP A 100 -32.58 -8.22 -3.54
CA ASP A 100 -33.19 -9.33 -2.80
C ASP A 100 -33.50 -10.58 -3.66
N GLU A 101 -32.92 -10.66 -4.86
CA GLU A 101 -33.21 -11.68 -5.88
C GLU A 101 -32.50 -13.02 -5.65
N ALA A 102 -31.75 -13.19 -4.56
CA ALA A 102 -31.09 -14.46 -4.22
C ALA A 102 -31.93 -15.39 -3.32
N HIS A 103 -33.24 -15.14 -3.15
CA HIS A 103 -34.10 -15.95 -2.27
C HIS A 103 -35.42 -16.46 -2.92
N ASP A 104 -35.48 -16.58 -4.26
CA ASP A 104 -36.65 -17.21 -4.94
C ASP A 104 -36.25 -18.34 -5.90
N THR A 105 -35.29 -19.18 -5.48
CA THR A 105 -35.14 -20.54 -6.04
C THR A 105 -35.51 -21.56 -4.98
N GLN A 106 -36.81 -21.64 -4.73
CA GLN A 106 -37.45 -22.77 -4.06
C GLN A 106 -38.50 -23.34 -5.03
N GLY A 107 -38.34 -24.62 -5.36
CA GLY A 107 -39.23 -25.38 -6.25
C GLY A 107 -38.71 -26.78 -6.46
#